data_AF-A0A2U3Z8N4-F1
#
_entry.id   AF-A0A2U3Z8N4-F1
#
_cell.length_a   1.000
_cell.length_b   1.000
_cell.length_c   1.000
_cell.angle_alpha   90.00
_cell.angle_beta   90.00
_cell.angle_gamma   90.00
#
_symmetry.space_group_name_H-M   'P 1'
#
loop_
_entity.id
_entity.type
_entity.pdbx_description
1 polymer ?
#
loop_
_entity_poly.entity_id
_entity_poly.type
_entity_poly.pdbx_seq_one_letter_code
_entity_poly.pdbx_strand_id
1 'polypeptide(L)'
;MELVRAVLDLKNEICQLPPEGYVVVVKNVGLTLRKLIGSVDDLLPSLPSSSRTEIEGTQKLLNKDLAELINKMRLAQQNAVTSLSEECKRQMLTASHTLAVDAKNLLDAVDQAKVLANLAHPPAE
;
A
#
# COMPACT_ATOMS: atom_id res chain seq x y z
N MET A 1 -7.33 -8.01 1.80
CA MET A 1 -6.17 -8.01 2.73
C MET A 1 -4.82 -8.31 2.08
N GLU A 2 -4.74 -8.55 0.76
CA GLU A 2 -3.48 -8.96 0.12
C GLU A 2 -2.33 -7.95 0.28
N LEU A 3 -2.64 -6.64 0.26
CA LEU A 3 -1.60 -5.61 0.38
C LEU A 3 -0.93 -5.59 1.76
N VAL A 4 -1.72 -5.73 2.83
CA VAL A 4 -1.18 -5.83 4.20
C VAL A 4 -0.33 -7.08 4.36
N ARG A 5 -0.73 -8.20 3.72
CA ARG A 5 0.07 -9.42 3.66
C ARG A 5 1.42 -9.16 2.98
N ALA A 6 1.42 -8.52 1.80
CA ALA A 6 2.64 -8.20 1.08
C ALA A 6 3.60 -7.28 1.87
N VAL A 7 3.06 -6.33 2.65
CA VAL A 7 3.86 -5.48 3.54
C VAL A 7 4.42 -6.28 4.73
N LEU A 8 3.64 -7.22 5.28
CA LEU A 8 4.11 -8.11 6.34
C LEU A 8 5.24 -9.02 5.84
N ASP A 9 5.09 -9.57 4.63
CA ASP A 9 6.11 -10.40 3.99
C ASP A 9 7.39 -9.58 3.74
N LEU A 10 7.27 -8.36 3.20
CA LEU A 10 8.38 -7.41 3.07
C LEU A 10 9.11 -7.23 4.41
N LYS A 11 8.36 -7.00 5.50
CA LYS A 11 8.95 -6.84 6.84
C LYS A 11 9.71 -8.07 7.31
N ASN A 12 9.17 -9.26 7.06
CA ASN A 12 9.79 -10.52 7.49
C ASN A 12 11.04 -10.86 6.67
N GLU A 13 11.04 -10.53 5.37
CA GLU A 13 12.10 -10.91 4.44
C GLU A 13 13.25 -9.89 4.36
N ILE A 14 13.01 -8.60 4.60
CA ILE A 14 14.01 -7.53 4.38
C ILE A 14 15.31 -7.72 5.19
N CYS A 15 15.24 -8.37 6.36
CA CYS A 15 16.42 -8.62 7.19
C CYS A 15 17.31 -9.74 6.63
N GLN A 16 16.73 -10.67 5.85
CA GLN A 16 17.41 -11.85 5.32
C GLN A 16 17.73 -11.72 3.82
N LEU A 17 17.05 -10.81 3.11
CA LEU A 17 17.23 -10.61 1.69
C LEU A 17 18.52 -9.84 1.38
N PRO A 18 19.24 -10.24 0.32
CA PRO A 18 20.29 -9.41 -0.26
C PRO A 18 19.66 -8.18 -0.94
N PRO A 19 20.42 -7.09 -1.17
CA PRO A 19 19.88 -5.85 -1.73
C PRO A 19 19.21 -6.03 -3.09
N GLU A 20 19.64 -6.98 -3.91
CA GLU A 20 19.01 -7.32 -5.19
C GLU A 20 17.57 -7.84 -5.00
N GLY A 21 17.31 -8.51 -3.87
CA GLY A 21 16.02 -9.07 -3.51
C GLY A 21 14.98 -8.03 -3.07
N TYR A 22 15.40 -6.84 -2.63
CA TYR A 22 14.46 -5.80 -2.17
C TYR A 22 13.47 -5.37 -3.27
N VAL A 23 13.91 -5.40 -4.53
CA VAL A 23 13.06 -5.06 -5.68
C VAL A 23 11.88 -6.01 -5.79
N VAL A 24 12.07 -7.29 -5.49
CA VAL A 24 11.03 -8.32 -5.61
C VAL A 24 9.92 -8.07 -4.61
N VAL A 25 10.26 -7.85 -3.34
CA VAL A 25 9.27 -7.60 -2.29
C VAL A 25 8.52 -6.28 -2.51
N VAL A 26 9.21 -5.20 -2.89
CA VAL A 26 8.55 -3.91 -3.19
C VAL A 26 7.67 -4.00 -4.45
N LYS A 27 8.10 -4.76 -5.47
CA LYS A 27 7.29 -5.02 -6.66
C LYS A 27 6.00 -5.76 -6.30
N ASN A 28 6.05 -6.75 -5.42
CA ASN A 28 4.86 -7.47 -4.98
C ASN A 28 3.86 -6.54 -4.26
N VAL A 29 4.35 -5.64 -3.39
CA VAL A 29 3.52 -4.60 -2.77
C VAL A 29 2.88 -3.71 -3.84
N GLY A 30 3.65 -3.21 -4.81
CA GLY A 30 3.15 -2.35 -5.89
C GLY A 30 2.13 -3.04 -6.81
N LEU A 31 2.31 -4.32 -7.13
CA LEU A 31 1.35 -5.10 -7.91
C LEU A 31 0.02 -5.26 -7.16
N THR A 32 0.10 -5.50 -5.86
CA THR A 32 -1.08 -5.67 -5.01
C THR A 32 -1.83 -4.35 -4.83
N LEU A 33 -1.10 -3.24 -4.70
CA LEU A 33 -1.67 -1.90 -4.69
C LEU A 33 -2.38 -1.57 -6.00
N ARG A 34 -1.78 -1.91 -7.15
CA ARG A 34 -2.41 -1.70 -8.45
C ARG A 34 -3.73 -2.47 -8.59
N LYS A 35 -3.78 -3.73 -8.13
CA LYS A 35 -5.03 -4.51 -8.12
C LYS A 35 -6.10 -3.87 -7.22
N LEU A 36 -5.69 -3.38 -6.04
CA LEU A 36 -6.58 -2.68 -5.13
C LEU A 36 -7.15 -1.41 -5.76
N ILE A 37 -6.29 -0.55 -6.32
CA ILE A 37 -6.71 0.68 -7.00
C ILE A 37 -7.67 0.35 -8.15
N GLY A 38 -7.34 -0.63 -9.00
CA GLY A 38 -8.23 -1.05 -10.09
C GLY A 38 -9.61 -1.49 -9.61
N SER A 39 -9.67 -2.30 -8.54
CA SER A 39 -10.94 -2.74 -7.94
C SER A 39 -11.77 -1.58 -7.37
N VAL A 40 -11.09 -0.54 -6.87
CA VAL A 40 -11.74 0.67 -6.36
C VAL A 40 -12.22 1.57 -7.50
N ASP A 41 -11.44 1.70 -8.58
CA ASP A 41 -11.81 2.45 -9.79
C ASP A 41 -13.07 1.89 -10.46
N ASP A 42 -13.22 0.57 -10.53
CA ASP A 42 -14.43 -0.08 -11.03
C ASP A 42 -15.66 0.24 -10.17
N LEU A 43 -15.46 0.52 -8.86
CA LEU A 43 -16.54 0.85 -7.93
C LEU A 43 -16.87 2.35 -7.91
N LEU A 44 -15.89 3.25 -8.11
CA LEU A 44 -16.06 4.71 -8.10
C LEU A 44 -17.34 5.21 -8.82
N PRO A 45 -17.70 4.76 -10.05
CA PRO A 45 -18.88 5.27 -10.74
C PRO A 45 -20.21 4.95 -10.03
N SER A 46 -20.25 3.92 -9.19
CA SER A 46 -21.44 3.55 -8.40
C SER A 46 -21.59 4.35 -7.10
N LEU A 47 -20.57 5.12 -6.72
CA LEU A 47 -20.52 5.86 -5.46
C LEU A 47 -20.94 7.33 -5.64
N PRO A 48 -21.45 7.97 -4.57
CA PRO A 48 -21.77 9.41 -4.58
C PRO A 48 -20.52 10.25 -4.80
N SER A 49 -20.69 11.43 -5.40
CA SER A 49 -19.61 12.36 -5.78
C SER A 49 -18.74 12.81 -4.60
N SER A 50 -19.34 12.96 -3.41
CA SER A 50 -18.60 13.29 -2.18
C SER A 50 -17.60 12.19 -1.81
N SER A 51 -18.04 10.93 -1.82
CA SER A 51 -17.19 9.77 -1.52
C SER A 51 -16.13 9.53 -2.60
N ARG A 52 -16.46 9.75 -3.89
CA ARG A 52 -15.47 9.63 -4.97
C ARG A 52 -14.27 10.54 -4.74
N THR A 53 -14.51 11.82 -4.43
CA THR A 53 -13.43 12.79 -4.22
C THR A 53 -12.48 12.36 -3.09
N GLU A 54 -13.04 11.82 -2.00
CA GLU A 54 -12.26 11.33 -0.86
C GLU A 54 -11.44 10.06 -1.21
N ILE A 55 -12.07 9.12 -1.91
CA ILE A 55 -11.43 7.87 -2.36
C ILE A 55 -10.32 8.17 -3.36
N GLU A 56 -10.55 9.05 -4.33
CA GLU A 56 -9.53 9.50 -5.30
C GLU A 56 -8.36 10.20 -4.61
N GLY A 57 -8.64 10.99 -3.57
CA GLY A 57 -7.61 11.60 -2.72
C GLY A 57 -6.72 10.54 -2.04
N THR A 58 -7.35 9.51 -1.48
CA THR A 58 -6.63 8.41 -0.81
C THR A 58 -5.86 7.54 -1.81
N GLN A 59 -6.40 7.30 -3.01
CA GLN A 59 -5.66 6.61 -4.08
C GLN A 59 -4.40 7.39 -4.50
N LYS A 60 -4.46 8.73 -4.56
CA LYS A 60 -3.28 9.58 -4.83
C LYS A 60 -2.26 9.51 -3.70
N LEU A 61 -2.71 9.51 -2.45
CA LEU A 61 -1.84 9.34 -1.28
C LEU A 61 -1.08 8.01 -1.36
N LEU A 62 -1.78 6.90 -1.64
CA LEU A 62 -1.16 5.59 -1.79
C LEU A 62 -0.11 5.51 -2.90
N ASN A 63 -0.34 6.20 -4.03
CA ASN A 63 0.67 6.30 -5.08
C ASN A 63 1.93 7.05 -4.61
N LYS A 64 1.74 8.10 -3.79
CA LYS A 64 2.85 8.83 -3.17
C LYS A 64 3.59 7.94 -2.17
N ASP A 65 2.89 7.17 -1.34
CA ASP A 65 3.52 6.27 -0.37
C ASP A 65 4.30 5.15 -1.06
N LEU A 66 3.79 4.62 -2.17
CA LEU A 66 4.52 3.63 -2.97
C LEU A 66 5.79 4.24 -3.58
N ALA A 67 5.71 5.47 -4.08
CA ALA A 67 6.88 6.18 -4.59
C ALA A 67 7.92 6.42 -3.48
N GLU A 68 7.48 6.76 -2.26
CA GLU A 68 8.35 6.91 -1.10
C GLU A 68 9.02 5.57 -0.73
N LEU A 69 8.26 4.48 -0.69
CA LEU A 69 8.79 3.13 -0.46
C LEU A 69 9.86 2.75 -1.49
N ILE A 70 9.61 3.01 -2.78
CA ILE A 70 10.59 2.76 -3.85
C ILE A 70 11.86 3.59 -3.65
N ASN A 71 11.74 4.86 -3.23
CA ASN A 71 12.89 5.71 -2.93
C ASN A 71 13.69 5.18 -1.74
N LYS A 72 13.03 4.76 -0.65
CA LYS A 72 13.69 4.16 0.51
C LYS A 72 14.37 2.83 0.18
N MET A 73 13.73 2.01 -0.67
CA MET A 73 14.32 0.79 -1.19
C MET A 73 15.60 1.06 -1.97
N ARG A 74 15.58 2.01 -2.91
CA ARG A 74 16.79 2.40 -3.67
C ARG A 74 17.90 2.89 -2.76
N LEU A 75 17.55 3.67 -1.74
CA LEU A 75 18.52 4.14 -0.74
C LEU A 75 19.12 2.97 0.06
N ALA A 76 18.29 1.99 0.46
CA ALA A 76 18.75 0.79 1.16
C ALA A 76 19.65 -0.10 0.30
N GLN A 77 19.39 -0.20 -1.02
CA GLN A 77 20.28 -0.89 -1.94
C GLN A 77 21.63 -0.19 -2.07
N GLN A 78 21.62 1.14 -2.24
CA GLN A 78 22.86 1.93 -2.39
C GLN A 78 23.72 1.93 -1.12
N ASN A 79 23.09 1.83 0.05
CA ASN A 79 23.76 1.83 1.35
C ASN A 79 23.96 0.43 1.94
N ALA A 80 23.76 -0.63 1.15
CA ALA A 80 23.80 -2.00 1.66
C ALA A 80 25.15 -2.39 2.26
N VAL A 81 26.24 -1.82 1.74
CA VAL A 81 27.64 -2.07 2.19
C VAL A 81 28.19 -0.96 3.09
N THR A 82 27.36 -0.01 3.52
CA THR A 82 27.77 1.12 4.38
C THR A 82 27.21 0.96 5.79
N SER A 83 27.72 1.76 6.74
CA SER A 83 27.21 1.81 8.12
C SER A 83 25.75 2.28 8.22
N LEU A 84 25.16 2.79 7.13
CA LEU A 84 23.77 3.26 7.07
C LEU A 84 22.78 2.17 6.64
N SER A 85 23.23 0.95 6.33
CA SER A 85 22.40 -0.16 5.83
C SER A 85 21.17 -0.41 6.70
N GLU A 86 21.37 -0.58 8.02
CA GLU A 86 20.29 -0.86 8.97
C GLU A 86 19.29 0.31 9.12
N GLU A 87 19.79 1.54 9.03
CA GLU A 87 18.93 2.73 9.08
C GLU A 87 18.08 2.86 7.81
N CYS A 88 18.66 2.58 6.64
CA CYS A 88 17.91 2.59 5.40
C CYS A 88 16.83 1.49 5.36
N LYS A 89 17.13 0.29 5.88
CA LYS A 89 16.14 -0.78 6.06
C LYS A 89 15.00 -0.36 6.99
N ARG A 90 15.31 0.28 8.13
CA ARG A 90 14.28 0.84 9.03
C ARG A 90 13.38 1.84 8.33
N GLN A 91 13.94 2.76 7.54
CA GLN A 91 13.14 3.72 6.79
C GLN A 91 12.25 3.06 5.73
N MET A 92 12.74 2.00 5.07
CA MET A 92 11.94 1.21 4.14
C MET A 92 10.78 0.49 4.85
N LEU A 93 11.02 -0.06 6.04
CA LEU A 93 9.98 -0.65 6.88
C LEU A 93 8.93 0.39 7.29
N THR A 94 9.34 1.57 7.73
CA THR A 94 8.43 2.66 8.09
C THR A 94 7.56 3.07 6.89
N ALA A 95 8.16 3.29 5.72
CA ALA A 95 7.42 3.63 4.50
C ALA A 95 6.41 2.53 4.11
N SER A 96 6.82 1.26 4.21
CA SER A 96 5.92 0.13 3.92
C SER A 96 4.75 0.05 4.91
N HIS A 97 4.98 0.36 6.19
CA HIS A 97 3.95 0.39 7.21
C HIS A 97 2.95 1.53 6.97
N THR A 98 3.43 2.74 6.66
CA THR A 98 2.58 3.87 6.28
C THR A 98 1.66 3.49 5.12
N LEU A 99 2.21 2.91 4.06
CA LEU A 99 1.43 2.43 2.91
C LEU A 99 0.36 1.40 3.30
N ALA A 100 0.64 0.50 4.25
CA ALA A 100 -0.37 -0.45 4.74
C ALA A 100 -1.49 0.22 5.53
N VAL A 101 -1.17 1.23 6.35
CA VAL A 101 -2.14 2.02 7.11
C VAL A 101 -3.04 2.81 6.17
N ASP A 102 -2.46 3.50 5.18
CA ASP A 102 -3.23 4.29 4.21
C ASP A 102 -4.08 3.39 3.29
N ALA A 103 -3.63 2.17 3.02
CA ALA A 103 -4.42 1.22 2.23
C ALA A 103 -5.61 0.69 3.03
N LYS A 104 -5.46 0.53 4.35
CA LYS A 104 -6.58 0.25 5.24
C LYS A 104 -7.56 1.44 5.26
N ASN A 105 -7.06 2.66 5.37
CA ASN A 105 -7.89 3.87 5.33
C ASN A 105 -8.70 3.96 4.02
N LEU A 106 -8.11 3.62 2.87
CA LEU A 106 -8.82 3.54 1.59
C LEU A 106 -9.97 2.53 1.64
N LEU A 107 -9.72 1.33 2.16
CA LEU A 107 -10.74 0.29 2.27
C LEU A 107 -11.88 0.73 3.20
N ASP A 108 -11.54 1.32 4.35
CA ASP A 108 -12.53 1.84 5.30
C ASP A 108 -13.39 2.96 4.65
N ALA A 109 -12.78 3.88 3.88
CA ALA A 109 -13.51 4.92 3.13
C ALA A 109 -14.42 4.33 2.03
N VAL A 110 -13.93 3.32 1.31
CA VAL A 110 -14.71 2.59 0.30
C VAL A 110 -15.90 1.87 0.92
N ASP A 111 -15.71 1.18 2.04
CA ASP A 111 -16.79 0.47 2.73
C ASP A 111 -17.81 1.44 3.31
N GLN A 112 -17.39 2.58 3.86
CA GLN A 112 -18.30 3.64 4.27
C GLN A 112 -19.09 4.21 3.10
N ALA A 113 -18.44 4.44 1.95
CA ALA A 113 -19.10 4.91 0.73
C ALA A 113 -20.14 3.91 0.20
N LYS A 114 -19.87 2.61 0.27
CA LYS A 114 -20.83 1.56 -0.11
C LYS A 114 -22.06 1.56 0.80
N VAL A 115 -21.86 1.71 2.12
CA VAL A 115 -22.97 1.81 3.08
C VAL A 115 -23.83 3.04 2.78
N LEU A 116 -23.22 4.20 2.53
CA LEU A 116 -23.94 5.43 2.16
C LEU A 116 -24.71 5.29 0.84
N ALA A 117 -24.19 4.52 -0.10
CA ALA A 117 -24.82 4.26 -1.39
C ALA A 117 -25.91 3.17 -1.34
N ASN A 118 -26.24 2.60 -0.17
CA ASN A 118 -27.07 1.39 -0.02
C ASN A 118 -26.58 0.18 -0.84
N LEU A 119 -25.30 0.16 -1.21
CA LEU A 119 -24.64 -0.95 -1.91
C LEU A 119 -24.09 -2.01 -0.94
N ALA A 120 -24.13 -1.73 0.37
CA ALA A 120 -23.78 -2.70 1.39
C ALA A 120 -24.87 -3.78 1.48
N HIS A 121 -24.63 -4.92 0.82
CA HIS A 121 -25.40 -6.12 1.13
C HIS A 121 -25.17 -6.50 2.60
N PRO A 122 -26.22 -6.86 3.36
CA PRO A 122 -26.02 -7.44 4.69
C PRO A 122 -25.14 -8.70 4.53
N PRO A 123 -24.24 -8.99 5.50
CA PRO A 123 -23.55 -10.26 5.51
C PRO A 123 -24.62 -11.35 5.49
N ALA A 124 -24.59 -12.20 4.46
CA ALA A 124 -25.42 -13.39 4.44
C ALA A 124 -25.08 -14.24 5.67
N GLU A 125 -26.14 -14.58 6.41
CA GLU A 125 -26.19 -15.29 7.68
C GLU A 125 -25.37 -16.60 7.71
#